data_AF-A0AAW4DS17-F1
#
_entry.id   AF-A0AAW4DS17-F1
#
_cell.length_a   1.000
_cell.length_b   1.000
_cell.length_c   1.000
_cell.angle_alpha   90.00
_cell.angle_beta   90.00
_cell.angle_gamma   90.00
#
_symmetry.space_group_name_H-M   'P 1'
#
loop_
_entity.id
_entity.type
_entity.pdbx_description
1 polymer ?
#
loop_
_entity_poly.entity_id
_entity_poly.type
_entity_poly.pdbx_seq_one_letter_code
_entity_poly.pdbx_strand_id
1 'polypeptide(L)' 'MAYRELIEDFPTIKEKPPFAFDEGGNYFLLSSFGHDQGEVGLWIIDTEEHHSVAESFSELLIRLSA' A
#
# COMPACT_ATOMS: atom_id res chain seq x y z
N MET A 1 12.88 -5.19 -8.90
CA MET A 1 12.43 -4.80 -10.24
C MET A 1 10.95 -4.46 -10.21
N ALA A 2 10.09 -5.37 -9.73
CA ALA A 2 8.63 -5.15 -9.64
C ALA A 2 8.18 -3.80 -9.05
N TYR A 3 8.68 -3.36 -7.89
CA TYR A 3 8.28 -2.05 -7.34
C TYR A 3 8.73 -0.87 -8.20
N ARG A 4 9.89 -0.95 -8.85
CA ARG A 4 10.39 0.12 -9.72
C ARG A 4 9.50 0.28 -10.96
N GLU A 5 9.13 -0.83 -11.57
CA GLU A 5 8.20 -0.86 -12.71
C GLU A 5 6.82 -0.34 -12.28
N LEU A 6 6.34 -0.75 -11.11
CA LEU A 6 5.06 -0.28 -10.58
C LEU A 6 5.01 1.24 -10.38
N ILE A 7 6.07 1.87 -9.87
CA ILE A 7 6.10 3.33 -9.70
C ILE A 7 6.42 4.09 -10.99
N GLU A 8 6.90 3.42 -12.04
CA GLU A 8 7.03 4.00 -13.38
C GLU A 8 5.63 4.18 -14.00
N ASP A 9 4.74 3.18 -13.83
CA ASP A 9 3.35 3.25 -14.28
C ASP A 9 2.47 4.10 -13.34
N PHE A 10 2.70 4.03 -12.02
CA PHE A 10 1.92 4.74 -11.00
C PHE A 10 2.81 5.57 -10.06
N PRO A 11 3.26 6.76 -10.47
CA PRO A 11 4.17 7.58 -9.65
C PRO A 11 3.58 8.05 -8.31
N THR A 12 2.26 8.05 -8.18
CA THR A 12 1.52 8.49 -6.98
C THR A 12 1.76 7.60 -5.76
N ILE A 13 2.12 6.35 -5.97
CA ILE A 13 2.42 5.38 -4.90
C ILE A 13 3.91 5.25 -4.61
N LYS A 14 4.73 6.15 -5.17
CA LYS A 14 6.14 6.27 -4.78
C LYS A 14 6.24 6.50 -3.27
N GLU A 15 7.27 5.90 -2.66
CA GLU A 15 7.51 5.84 -1.20
C GLU A 15 6.53 4.96 -0.41
N LYS A 16 5.60 4.29 -1.10
CA LYS A 16 4.67 3.31 -0.51
C LYS A 16 4.91 1.92 -1.11
N PRO A 17 5.98 1.19 -0.71
CA PRO A 17 6.24 -0.15 -1.22
C PRO A 17 5.08 -1.12 -0.97
N PRO A 18 4.74 -1.98 -1.94
CA PRO A 18 3.79 -3.05 -1.73
C PRO A 18 4.38 -4.12 -0.81
N PHE A 19 3.55 -4.65 0.09
CA PHE A 19 3.92 -5.78 0.95
C PHE A 19 2.98 -6.99 0.81
N ALA A 20 1.81 -6.79 0.20
CA ALA A 20 0.90 -7.86 -0.19
C ALA A 20 0.12 -7.44 -1.45
N PHE A 21 -0.40 -8.41 -2.17
CA PHE A 21 -1.27 -8.20 -3.33
C PHE A 21 -2.34 -9.28 -3.37
N ASP A 22 -3.50 -8.96 -3.96
CA ASP A 22 -4.52 -9.95 -4.25
C ASP A 22 -4.42 -10.46 -5.70
N GLU A 23 -5.16 -11.53 -6.03
CA GLU A 23 -5.20 -12.08 -7.39
C GLU A 23 -5.92 -11.16 -8.40
N GLY A 24 -6.60 -10.11 -7.91
CA GLY A 24 -7.24 -9.08 -8.72
C GLY A 24 -6.29 -7.94 -9.14
N GLY A 25 -5.04 -7.96 -8.67
CA GLY A 25 -4.04 -6.96 -8.96
C GLY A 25 -4.01 -5.78 -7.98
N ASN A 26 -4.80 -5.78 -6.91
CA ASN A 26 -4.75 -4.71 -5.92
C ASN A 26 -3.53 -4.88 -5.02
N TYR A 27 -2.94 -3.76 -4.59
CA TYR A 27 -1.74 -3.75 -3.75
C TYR A 27 -2.02 -3.19 -2.36
N PHE A 28 -1.62 -3.92 -1.33
CA PHE A 28 -1.44 -3.34 0.00
C PHE A 28 -0.09 -2.65 0.06
N LEU A 29 -0.11 -1.35 0.34
CA LEU A 29 1.04 -0.48 0.38
C LEU A 29 1.36 -0.07 1.81
N LEU A 30 2.65 0.04 2.13
CA LEU A 30 3.14 0.55 3.40
C LEU A 30 3.82 1.90 3.16
N SER A 31 3.28 2.98 3.73
CA SER A 31 3.95 4.29 3.70
C SER A 31 5.28 4.22 4.45
N SER A 32 6.39 4.33 3.73
CA SER A 32 7.74 4.12 4.30
C SER A 32 8.46 5.42 4.70
N PHE A 33 7.93 6.56 4.26
CA PHE A 33 8.53 7.88 4.43
C PHE A 33 7.45 8.97 4.61
N GLY A 34 7.82 10.10 5.20
CA GLY A 34 6.96 11.27 5.35
C GLY A 34 6.11 11.28 6.62
N HIS A 35 5.09 12.14 6.64
CA HIS A 35 4.19 12.31 7.78
C HIS A 35 3.35 11.06 8.09
N ASP A 36 3.01 10.30 7.03
CA ASP A 36 2.13 9.15 7.14
C ASP A 36 2.93 7.84 7.27
N GLN A 37 4.17 7.92 7.76
CA GLN A 37 5.03 6.76 7.91
C GLN A 37 4.38 5.69 8.80
N GLY A 38 4.29 4.47 8.27
CA GLY A 38 3.68 3.33 8.93
C GLY A 38 2.23 3.07 8.51
N GLU A 39 1.55 4.04 7.89
CA GLU A 39 0.18 3.88 7.37
C GLU A 39 0.13 2.73 6.35
N VAL A 40 -0.94 1.94 6.43
CA VAL A 40 -1.27 0.91 5.44
C VAL A 40 -2.40 1.38 4.56
N GLY A 41 -2.19 1.33 3.25
CA GLY A 41 -3.22 1.61 2.25
C GLY A 41 -3.47 0.45 1.30
N LEU A 42 -4.61 0.51 0.62
CA LEU A 42 -4.97 -0.37 -0.49
C LEU A 42 -5.01 0.47 -1.77
N TRP A 43 -4.20 0.09 -2.76
CA TRP A 43 -4.20 0.65 -4.10
C TRP A 43 -5.00 -0.23 -5.04
N ILE A 44 -6.03 0.35 -5.65
CA ILE A 44 -6.88 -0.29 -6.64
C ILE A 44 -6.39 0.12 -8.03
N ILE A 45 -5.84 -0.82 -8.81
CA ILE A 45 -5.24 -0.50 -10.12
C ILE A 45 -6.29 0.08 -11.08
N ASP A 46 -7.46 -0.57 -11.18
CA ASP A 46 -8.47 -0.22 -12.19
C ASP A 46 -9.04 1.19 -12.01
N THR A 47 -9.09 1.68 -10.77
CA THR A 47 -9.62 3.01 -10.44
C THR A 47 -8.53 4.02 -10.11
N GLU A 48 -7.28 3.58 -9.96
CA GLU A 48 -6.16 4.38 -9.45
C GLU A 48 -6.48 5.08 -8.11
N GLU A 49 -7.25 4.41 -7.25
CA GLU A 49 -7.64 4.92 -5.93
C GLU A 49 -6.80 4.32 -4.81
N HIS A 50 -6.44 5.16 -3.84
CA HIS A 50 -5.76 4.77 -2.61
C HIS A 50 -6.71 4.90 -1.42
N HIS A 51 -7.00 3.80 -0.74
CA HIS A 51 -7.81 3.77 0.48
C HIS A 51 -6.94 3.50 1.70
N SER A 52 -7.11 4.29 2.77
CA SER A 52 -6.48 3.99 4.06
C SER A 52 -7.13 2.76 4.70
N VAL A 53 -6.31 1.79 5.11
CA VAL A 53 -6.75 0.54 5.74
C VAL A 53 -6.46 0.57 7.23
N ALA A 54 -5.28 1.06 7.64
CA ALA A 54 -4.86 1.20 9.03
C ALA A 54 -3.85 2.35 9.18
N GLU A 55 -3.86 3.02 10.33
CA GLU A 55 -2.94 4.13 10.63
C GLU A 55 -1.52 3.61 10.88
N SER A 56 -1.36 2.33 11.22
CA SER A 56 -0.06 1.68 11.34
C SER A 56 -0.07 0.21 10.93
N PHE A 57 1.08 -0.32 10.52
CA PHE A 57 1.24 -1.75 10.28
C PHE A 57 0.94 -2.60 11.52
N SER A 58 1.30 -2.11 12.72
CA SER A 58 0.97 -2.78 13.98
C SER A 58 -0.53 -2.87 14.22
N GLU A 59 -1.27 -1.80 13.93
CA GLU A 59 -2.73 -1.79 14.02
C GLU A 59 -3.36 -2.81 13.06
N LEU A 60 -2.85 -2.91 11.83
CA LEU A 60 -3.29 -3.95 10.88
C LEU A 60 -3.10 -5.35 11.48
N LEU A 61 -1.93 -5.65 12.04
CA LEU A 61 -1.65 -6.97 12.65
C LEU A 61 -2.63 -7.28 13.79
N ILE A 62 -2.92 -6.29 14.64
CA ILE A 62 -3.92 -6.44 15.72
C ILE A 62 -5.28 -6.80 15.12
N ARG A 63 -5.76 -6.05 14.12
CA ARG A 63 -7.05 -6.28 13.46
C ARG A 63 -7.15 -7.66 12.79
N LEU A 64 -6.06 -8.15 12.20
CA LEU A 64 -6.03 -9.47 11.53
C LEU A 64 -5.92 -10.65 12.52
N SER A 65 -5.48 -10.38 13.75
CA SER A 65 -5.35 -11.39 14.80
C SER A 65 -6.60 -11.56 15.68
N ALA A 66 -7.61 -10.70 15.45
CA ALA A 66 -8.89 -10.69 16.16
C ALA A 66 -9.92 -11.63 15.49
#